data_AF-A0A915CK62-F1
#
_entry.id   AF-A0A915CK62-F1
#
_cell.length_a   1.000
_cell.length_b   1.000
_cell.length_c   1.000
_cell.angle_alpha   90.00
_cell.angle_beta   90.00
_cell.angle_gamma   90.00
#
_symmetry.space_group_name_H-M   'P 1'
#
loop_
_entity.id
_entity.type
_entity.pdbx_description
1 polymer ?
#
loop_
_entity_poly.entity_id
_entity_poly.type
_entity_poly.pdbx_seq_one_letter_code
_entity_poly.pdbx_strand_id
1 'polypeptide(L)'
;MGSYRSVNANRIATFVAELDKDVKFAAPYAKRIFKIDVICVSPNYARCGIGARLVERSLQEAANAKCNCVASAATANASQKLLEKFGFKCAKELPFSCFREDYRPVFDNLPDGGRSGKLMLMKL
;
A
#
# COMPACT_ATOMS: atom_id res chain seq x y z
N MET A 1 3.87 22.21 -4.22
CA MET A 1 3.28 22.01 -2.88
C MET A 1 1.94 21.31 -3.05
N GLY A 2 1.64 20.28 -2.23
CA GLY A 2 0.40 19.50 -2.32
C GLY A 2 -0.77 20.15 -1.57
N SER A 3 -1.92 19.47 -1.56
CA SER A 3 -3.18 19.98 -1.00
C SER A 3 -3.27 19.93 0.53
N TYR A 4 -2.34 19.28 1.21
CA TYR A 4 -2.37 19.14 2.67
C TYR A 4 -1.66 20.31 3.35
N ARG A 5 -2.15 20.70 4.53
CA ARG A 5 -1.47 21.72 5.37
C ARG A 5 -0.12 21.24 5.91
N SER A 6 0.02 19.93 6.13
CA SER A 6 1.25 19.33 6.66
C SER A 6 2.20 18.95 5.52
N VAL A 7 3.45 19.39 5.62
CA VAL A 7 4.54 19.01 4.71
C VAL A 7 4.70 17.48 4.69
N ASN A 8 4.66 16.84 5.86
CA ASN A 8 4.78 15.38 5.96
C ASN A 8 3.59 14.65 5.32
N ALA A 9 2.37 15.18 5.45
CA ALA A 9 1.21 14.61 4.76
C ALA A 9 1.37 14.72 3.23
N ASN A 10 1.87 15.85 2.72
CA ASN A 10 2.17 16.01 1.30
C ASN A 10 3.27 15.05 0.81
N ARG A 11 4.30 14.81 1.62
CA ARG A 11 5.37 13.84 1.31
C ARG A 11 4.80 12.42 1.19
N ILE A 12 3.98 12.00 2.16
CA ILE A 12 3.32 10.69 2.13
C ILE A 12 2.42 10.58 0.90
N ALA A 13 1.57 11.58 0.65
CA ALA A 13 0.66 11.57 -0.48
C ALA A 13 1.40 11.50 -1.83
N THR A 14 2.50 12.26 -1.97
CA THR A 14 3.35 12.23 -3.18
C THR A 14 3.97 10.84 -3.38
N PHE A 15 4.51 10.24 -2.33
CA PHE A 15 5.14 8.93 -2.42
C PHE A 15 4.13 7.82 -2.76
N VAL A 16 2.94 7.84 -2.14
CA VAL A 16 1.86 6.90 -2.44
C VAL A 16 1.36 7.09 -3.86
N ALA A 17 1.15 8.33 -4.30
CA ALA A 17 0.75 8.63 -5.68
C ALA A 17 1.78 8.12 -6.70
N GLU A 18 3.08 8.24 -6.40
CA GLU A 18 4.13 7.69 -7.26
C GLU A 18 4.12 6.16 -7.26
N LEU A 19 3.85 5.50 -6.13
CA LEU A 19 3.68 4.04 -6.11
C LEU A 19 2.48 3.56 -6.92
N ASP A 20 1.35 4.26 -6.81
CA ASP A 20 0.12 3.94 -7.54
C ASP A 20 0.17 4.32 -9.01
N LYS A 21 1.12 5.19 -9.39
CA LYS A 21 1.34 5.59 -10.76
C LYS A 21 1.50 4.34 -11.61
N ASP A 22 0.81 4.34 -12.74
CA ASP A 22 0.88 3.26 -13.73
C ASP A 22 0.32 1.91 -13.24
N VAL A 23 -0.53 1.89 -12.20
CA VAL A 23 -1.22 0.68 -11.74
C VAL A 23 -1.97 -0.06 -12.87
N LYS A 24 -2.49 0.67 -13.86
CA LYS A 24 -3.16 0.08 -15.05
C LYS A 24 -2.18 -0.69 -15.94
N PHE A 25 -0.92 -0.24 -16.03
CA PHE A 25 0.13 -0.97 -16.77
C PHE A 25 0.62 -2.18 -15.99
N ALA A 26 0.64 -2.09 -14.66
CA ALA A 26 0.96 -3.23 -13.78
C ALA A 26 -0.18 -4.29 -13.76
N ALA A 27 -1.41 -3.89 -14.04
CA ALA A 27 -2.59 -4.74 -14.07
C ALA A 27 -3.38 -4.59 -15.40
N PRO A 28 -2.81 -4.93 -16.57
CA PRO A 28 -3.48 -4.72 -17.86
C PRO A 28 -4.76 -5.57 -18.02
N TYR A 29 -4.88 -6.64 -17.23
CA TYR A 29 -6.05 -7.51 -17.15
C TYR A 29 -7.18 -6.92 -16.29
N ALA A 30 -6.91 -5.89 -15.48
CA ALA A 30 -7.87 -5.35 -14.54
C ALA A 30 -8.86 -4.41 -15.26
N LYS A 31 -10.14 -4.80 -15.25
CA LYS A 31 -11.24 -3.95 -15.72
C LYS A 31 -11.71 -3.02 -14.62
N ARG A 32 -11.68 -3.50 -13.37
CA ARG A 32 -12.05 -2.73 -12.17
C ARG A 32 -11.17 -3.17 -11.01
N ILE A 33 -10.52 -2.20 -10.38
CA ILE A 33 -9.58 -2.39 -9.28
C ILE A 33 -10.26 -1.92 -7.98
N PHE A 34 -10.30 -2.78 -6.97
CA PHE A 34 -10.59 -2.39 -5.60
C PHE A 34 -9.30 -1.98 -4.92
N LYS A 35 -9.25 -0.78 -4.31
CA LYS A 35 -8.02 -0.30 -3.67
C LYS A 35 -8.15 -0.29 -2.15
N ILE A 36 -7.19 -0.93 -1.49
CA ILE A 36 -7.02 -0.85 -0.04
C ILE A 36 -5.97 0.23 0.22
N ASP A 37 -6.42 1.44 0.54
CA ASP A 37 -5.51 2.58 0.78
C ASP A 37 -4.83 2.52 2.16
N VAL A 38 -5.58 2.16 3.20
CA VAL A 38 -5.06 2.12 4.57
C VAL A 38 -5.60 0.89 5.28
N ILE A 39 -4.70 0.14 5.91
CA ILE A 39 -5.05 -0.88 6.90
C ILE A 39 -4.28 -0.60 8.18
N CYS A 40 -5.00 -0.49 9.29
CA CYS A 40 -4.42 -0.19 10.59
C CYS A 40 -5.15 -0.99 11.67
N VAL A 41 -4.39 -1.47 12.65
CA VAL A 41 -4.90 -2.17 13.83
C VAL A 41 -4.22 -1.53 15.04
N SER A 42 -5.01 -1.22 16.06
CA SER A 42 -4.48 -0.70 17.32
C SER A 42 -3.47 -1.69 17.92
N PRO A 43 -2.31 -1.24 18.42
CA PRO A 43 -1.32 -2.10 19.06
C PRO A 43 -1.90 -2.93 20.22
N ASN A 44 -2.89 -2.39 20.94
CA ASN A 44 -3.57 -3.06 22.05
C ASN A 44 -4.36 -4.29 21.61
N TYR A 45 -4.67 -4.41 20.32
CA TYR A 45 -5.40 -5.54 19.72
C TYR A 45 -4.59 -6.20 18.58
N ALA A 46 -3.28 -5.98 18.57
CA ALA A 46 -2.39 -6.62 17.62
C ALA A 46 -2.36 -8.15 17.85
N ARG A 47 -2.10 -8.91 16.79
CA ARG A 47 -2.01 -10.38 16.81
C ARG A 47 -3.33 -11.12 17.13
N CYS A 48 -4.46 -10.42 17.20
CA CYS A 48 -5.79 -11.03 17.34
C CYS A 48 -6.47 -11.39 15.99
N GLY A 49 -5.72 -11.40 14.88
CA GLY A 49 -6.27 -11.69 13.54
C GLY A 49 -7.11 -10.57 12.91
N ILE A 50 -7.23 -9.40 13.54
CA ILE A 50 -8.07 -8.29 13.04
C ILE A 50 -7.64 -7.83 11.64
N GLY A 51 -6.34 -7.65 11.41
CA GLY A 51 -5.84 -7.25 10.09
C GLY A 51 -6.19 -8.25 9.00
N ALA A 52 -6.09 -9.55 9.28
CA ALA A 52 -6.47 -10.60 8.35
C ALA A 52 -7.98 -10.54 8.04
N ARG A 53 -8.83 -10.38 9.06
CA ARG A 53 -10.28 -10.20 8.87
C ARG A 53 -10.64 -8.96 8.06
N LEU A 54 -9.91 -7.85 8.22
CA LEU A 54 -10.11 -6.65 7.41
C LEU A 54 -9.76 -6.90 5.94
N VAL A 55 -8.67 -7.62 5.65
CA VAL A 55 -8.32 -8.01 4.27
C VAL A 55 -9.38 -8.94 3.70
N GLU A 56 -9.79 -9.99 4.40
CA GLU A 56 -10.87 -10.91 3.96
C GLU A 56 -12.15 -10.16 3.61
N ARG A 57 -12.58 -9.22 4.46
CA ARG A 57 -13.75 -8.38 4.18
C ARG A 57 -13.54 -7.51 2.94
N SER A 58 -12.37 -6.92 2.79
CA SER A 58 -12.04 -6.12 1.60
C SER A 58 -12.08 -6.95 0.31
N LEU A 59 -11.62 -8.22 0.36
CA LEU A 59 -11.71 -9.13 -0.78
C LEU A 59 -13.15 -9.49 -1.12
N GLN A 60 -13.99 -9.72 -0.10
CA GLN A 60 -15.42 -9.97 -0.29
C GLN A 60 -16.12 -8.75 -0.92
N GLU A 61 -15.83 -7.54 -0.43
CA GLU A 61 -16.39 -6.31 -1.01
C GLU A 61 -15.93 -6.10 -2.45
N ALA A 62 -14.66 -6.40 -2.76
CA ALA A 62 -14.14 -6.34 -4.12
C ALA A 62 -14.89 -7.32 -5.05
N ALA A 63 -15.11 -8.56 -4.61
CA ALA A 63 -15.88 -9.54 -5.38
C ALA A 63 -17.35 -9.10 -5.57
N ASN A 64 -18.00 -8.60 -4.53
CA ASN A 64 -19.37 -8.07 -4.58
C ASN A 64 -19.49 -6.89 -5.55
N ALA A 65 -18.48 -6.03 -5.57
CA ALA A 65 -18.36 -4.91 -6.50
C ALA A 65 -17.95 -5.33 -7.92
N LYS A 66 -17.81 -6.64 -8.20
CA LYS A 66 -17.36 -7.18 -9.50
C LYS A 66 -15.99 -6.61 -9.92
N CYS A 67 -15.13 -6.33 -8.96
CA CYS A 67 -13.72 -6.05 -9.22
C CYS A 67 -13.00 -7.35 -9.59
N ASN A 68 -12.07 -7.29 -10.52
CA ASN A 68 -11.25 -8.43 -10.93
C ASN A 68 -9.77 -8.27 -10.55
N CYS A 69 -9.49 -7.24 -9.74
CA CYS A 69 -8.18 -6.98 -9.18
C CYS A 69 -8.34 -6.20 -7.86
N VAL A 70 -7.47 -6.50 -6.90
CA VAL A 70 -7.30 -5.72 -5.67
C VAL A 70 -5.89 -5.16 -5.65
N ALA A 71 -5.75 -3.89 -5.28
CA ALA A 71 -4.48 -3.19 -5.21
C ALA A 71 -4.27 -2.51 -3.86
N SER A 72 -3.01 -2.37 -3.45
CA SER A 72 -2.65 -1.58 -2.27
C SER A 72 -1.24 -1.01 -2.41
N ALA A 73 -1.06 0.26 -2.06
CA ALA A 73 0.26 0.85 -1.85
C ALA A 73 0.72 0.57 -0.41
N ALA A 74 1.44 -0.53 -0.23
CA ALA A 74 1.87 -1.03 1.08
C ALA A 74 3.23 -0.44 1.48
N THR A 75 3.22 0.51 2.42
CA THR A 75 4.41 1.23 2.87
C THR A 75 5.02 0.67 4.16
N ALA A 76 4.26 -0.07 4.97
CA ALA A 76 4.77 -0.71 6.18
C ALA A 76 5.06 -2.20 5.97
N ASN A 77 6.12 -2.71 6.59
CA ASN A 77 6.51 -4.13 6.55
C ASN A 77 5.38 -5.04 7.02
N ALA A 78 4.61 -4.61 8.04
CA ALA A 78 3.47 -5.36 8.56
C ALA A 78 2.37 -5.53 7.49
N SER A 79 2.01 -4.46 6.78
CA SER A 79 1.02 -4.51 5.70
C SER A 79 1.51 -5.34 4.52
N GLN A 80 2.78 -5.22 4.13
CA GLN A 80 3.35 -6.01 3.03
C GLN A 80 3.26 -7.51 3.32
N LYS A 81 3.74 -7.95 4.49
CA LYS A 81 3.68 -9.36 4.92
C LYS A 81 2.25 -9.87 5.04
N LEU A 82 1.33 -9.03 5.52
CA LEU A 82 -0.08 -9.40 5.61
C LEU A 82 -0.67 -9.65 4.22
N LEU A 83 -0.48 -8.72 3.29
CA LEU A 83 -1.00 -8.84 1.92
C LEU A 83 -0.37 -10.03 1.17
N GLU A 84 0.93 -10.29 1.34
CA GLU A 84 1.61 -11.46 0.77
C GLU A 84 0.94 -12.78 1.20
N LYS A 85 0.49 -12.89 2.47
CA LYS A 85 -0.25 -14.07 2.96
C LYS A 85 -1.59 -14.28 2.27
N PHE A 86 -2.21 -13.20 1.79
CA PHE A 86 -3.46 -13.26 1.02
C PHE A 86 -3.24 -13.43 -0.48
N GLY A 87 -1.99 -13.64 -0.92
CA GLY A 87 -1.67 -13.91 -2.32
C GLY A 87 -1.37 -12.66 -3.16
N PHE A 88 -1.31 -11.48 -2.55
CA PHE A 88 -0.86 -10.28 -3.25
C PHE A 88 0.61 -10.44 -3.67
N LYS A 89 0.93 -9.91 -4.85
CA LYS A 89 2.27 -9.90 -5.43
C LYS A 89 2.76 -8.47 -5.57
N CYS A 90 4.06 -8.25 -5.35
CA CYS A 90 4.70 -6.98 -5.62
C CYS A 90 4.74 -6.74 -7.13
N ALA A 91 4.17 -5.62 -7.59
CA ALA A 91 4.15 -5.22 -8.99
C ALA A 91 5.08 -4.03 -9.28
N LYS A 92 5.24 -3.14 -8.30
CA LYS A 92 6.21 -2.04 -8.31
C LYS A 92 6.77 -1.89 -6.91
N GLU A 93 8.07 -1.68 -6.80
CA GLU A 93 8.76 -1.41 -5.55
C GLU A 93 9.52 -0.09 -5.67
N LEU A 94 9.35 0.80 -4.70
CA LEU A 94 10.06 2.08 -4.64
C LEU A 94 10.86 2.13 -3.35
N PRO A 95 12.21 2.05 -3.42
CA PRO A 95 13.07 2.22 -2.26
C PRO A 95 12.89 3.61 -1.64
N PHE A 96 12.79 3.66 -0.31
CA PHE A 96 12.67 4.93 0.42
C PHE A 96 13.87 5.85 0.21
N SER A 97 15.06 5.27 0.02
CA SER A 97 16.30 5.98 -0.28
C SER A 97 16.30 6.74 -1.61
N CYS A 98 15.37 6.43 -2.53
CA CYS A 98 15.19 7.12 -3.80
C CYS A 98 14.27 8.35 -3.68
N PHE A 99 13.45 8.43 -2.63
CA PHE A 99 12.56 9.58 -2.40
C PHE A 99 13.29 10.64 -1.57
N ARG A 100 13.76 11.69 -2.24
CA ARG A 100 14.70 12.67 -1.69
C ARG A 100 14.20 14.10 -1.83
N GLU A 101 14.53 14.92 -0.84
CA GLU A 101 14.43 16.37 -0.87
C GLU A 101 15.82 16.93 -0.54
N ASP A 102 16.31 17.88 -1.34
CA ASP A 102 17.67 18.43 -1.21
C ASP A 102 18.76 17.35 -1.08
N TYR A 103 18.66 16.32 -1.94
CA TYR A 103 19.54 15.14 -1.98
C TYR A 103 19.52 14.23 -0.75
N ARG A 104 18.69 14.53 0.26
CA ARG A 104 18.54 13.73 1.49
C ARG A 104 17.30 12.85 1.42
N PRO A 105 17.37 11.57 1.83
CA PRO A 105 16.18 10.73 1.97
C PRO A 105 15.18 11.35 2.94
N VAL A 106 13.91 11.42 2.53
CA VAL A 106 12.82 11.92 3.39
C VAL A 106 12.36 10.86 4.38
N PHE A 107 12.30 9.60 3.92
CA PHE A 107 11.93 8.45 4.73
C PHE A 107 13.20 7.72 5.15
N ASP A 108 13.65 7.96 6.37
CA ASP A 108 14.83 7.35 6.97
C ASP A 108 14.55 6.93 8.41
N ASN A 109 15.28 5.94 8.93
CA ASN A 109 15.15 5.40 10.29
C ASN A 109 13.71 5.02 10.69
N LEU A 110 13.01 4.32 9.79
CA LEU A 110 11.61 3.92 10.03
C LEU A 110 11.49 2.93 11.21
N PRO A 111 10.48 3.07 12.09
CA PRO A 111 10.34 2.23 13.29
C PRO A 111 10.21 0.72 13.02
N ASP A 112 9.66 0.35 11.86
CA ASP A 112 9.48 -1.04 11.45
C ASP A 112 10.63 -1.59 10.61
N GLY A 113 11.70 -0.80 10.40
CA GLY A 113 12.83 -1.14 9.54
C GLY A 113 12.46 -1.25 8.05
N GLY A 114 11.34 -0.66 7.62
CA GLY A 114 10.93 -0.62 6.22
C GLY A 114 12.00 0.00 5.32
N ARG A 115 12.19 -0.57 4.12
CA ARG A 115 13.19 -0.09 3.14
C ARG A 115 12.58 0.40 1.83
N SER A 116 11.34 0.03 1.56
CA SER A 116 10.62 0.39 0.35
C SER A 116 9.12 0.35 0.61
N GLY A 117 8.38 1.13 -0.18
CA GLY A 117 6.96 0.90 -0.36
C GLY A 117 6.73 0.03 -1.60
N LYS A 118 5.64 -0.73 -1.60
CA LYS A 118 5.30 -1.65 -2.69
C LYS A 118 3.88 -1.41 -3.17
N LEU A 119 3.70 -1.29 -4.48
CA LEU A 119 2.42 -1.50 -5.12
C LEU A 119 2.19 -3.02 -5.17
N MET A 120 1.21 -3.47 -4.41
CA MET A 120 0.86 -4.88 -4.30
C MET A 120 -0.47 -5.15 -4.98
N LEU A 121 -0.52 -6.17 -5.84
CA LEU A 121 -1.69 -6.52 -6.64
C LEU A 121 -2.10 -7.97 -6.38
N MET A 122 -3.40 -8.22 -6.40
CA MET A 122 -3.99 -9.54 -6.40
C MET A 122 -5.04 -9.61 -7.50
N LYS A 123 -4.94 -10.61 -8.37
CA LYS A 123 -6.02 -10.93 -9.31
C LYS A 123 -7.08 -11.72 -8.55
N LEU A 124 -8.34 -11.31 -8.66
CA LEU A 124 -9.49 -12.03 -8.13
C LEU A 124 -9.98 -13.09 -9.12
#